data_AF-C7N463-F1
#
_entry.id   AF-C7N463-F1
#
_cell.length_a   1.000
_cell.length_b   1.000
_cell.length_c   1.000
_cell.angle_alpha   90.00
_cell.angle_beta   90.00
_cell.angle_gamma   90.00
#
_symmetry.space_group_name_H-M   'P 1'
#
loop_
_entity.id
_entity.type
_entity.pdbx_description
1 polymer ?
#
loop_
_entity_poly.entity_id
_entity_poly.type
_entity_poly.pdbx_seq_one_letter_code
_entity_poly.pdbx_strand_id
1 'polypeptide(L)'
;MSVFLVILVVLIVCVVALIALYNNLVKMRNMVDNAWAQIDVQLQRRLDLIPNVAEGYPDLKANTNFLSLQQELSNTEDKISYMRQSYNDTVMKYNTSIETFPAMLFAGLMGFHKRESFAADASAAVAPQIQF
;
A
#
# COMPACT_ATOMS: atom_id res chain seq x y z
N MET A 1 15.82 -14.31 47.27
CA MET A 1 16.26 -15.11 46.11
C MET A 1 15.14 -15.33 45.10
N SER A 2 13.94 -15.69 45.55
CA SER A 2 12.74 -15.87 44.70
C SER A 2 12.29 -14.61 43.95
N VAL A 3 12.21 -13.45 44.61
CA VAL A 3 11.79 -12.18 43.97
C VAL A 3 12.72 -11.78 42.81
N PHE A 4 14.03 -12.00 42.95
CA PHE A 4 15.01 -11.68 41.90
C PHE A 4 14.83 -12.59 40.67
N LEU A 5 14.52 -13.87 40.88
CA LEU A 5 14.19 -14.80 39.79
C LEU A 5 12.89 -14.43 39.08
N VAL A 6 11.86 -14.00 39.83
CA VAL A 6 10.59 -13.54 39.25
C VAL A 6 10.82 -12.30 38.39
N ILE A 7 11.58 -11.31 38.86
CA ILE A 7 11.92 -10.10 38.09
C ILE A 7 12.67 -10.46 36.81
N LEU A 8 13.64 -11.38 36.88
CA LEU A 8 14.43 -11.81 35.73
C LEU A 8 13.57 -12.51 34.66
N VAL A 9 12.64 -13.37 35.08
CA VAL A 9 11.69 -14.03 34.17
C VAL A 9 10.76 -13.01 33.52
N VAL A 10 10.22 -12.06 34.29
CA VAL A 10 9.37 -10.99 33.74
C VAL A 10 10.12 -10.15 32.71
N LEU A 11 11.39 -9.81 32.99
CA LEU A 11 12.23 -9.05 32.07
C LEU A 11 12.48 -9.82 30.77
N ILE A 12 12.78 -11.12 30.84
CA ILE A 12 12.94 -11.98 29.66
C ILE A 12 11.65 -12.03 28.84
N VAL A 13 10.48 -12.18 29.49
CA VAL A 13 9.18 -12.18 28.79
C VAL A 13 8.92 -10.84 28.11
N CYS A 14 9.23 -9.72 28.77
CA CYS A 14 9.14 -8.39 28.14
C CYS A 14 10.06 -8.26 26.92
N VAL A 15 11.29 -8.76 26.98
CA VAL A 15 12.23 -8.71 25.85
C VAL A 15 11.72 -9.57 24.69
N VAL A 16 11.23 -10.79 24.95
CA VAL A 16 10.64 -11.66 23.93
C VAL A 16 9.41 -11.00 23.29
N ALA A 17 8.55 -10.35 24.09
CA ALA A 17 7.40 -9.62 23.58
C ALA A 17 7.82 -8.45 22.66
N LEU A 18 8.87 -7.71 23.01
CA LEU A 18 9.41 -6.64 22.15
C LEU A 18 9.95 -7.18 20.82
N ILE A 19 10.67 -8.30 20.83
CA ILE A 19 11.17 -8.95 19.61
C ILE A 19 10.01 -9.41 18.72
N ALA A 20 8.96 -9.98 19.32
CA ALA A 20 7.76 -10.40 18.59
C ALA A 20 7.02 -9.21 17.94
N LEU A 21 6.91 -8.08 18.64
CA LEU A 21 6.33 -6.84 18.11
C LEU A 21 7.17 -6.29 16.94
N TYR A 22 8.50 -6.28 17.09
CA TYR A 22 9.41 -5.84 16.03
C TYR A 22 9.24 -6.70 14.77
N ASN A 23 9.22 -8.02 14.91
CA ASN A 23 9.04 -8.94 13.78
C ASN A 23 7.70 -8.75 13.08
N ASN A 24 6.61 -8.49 13.82
CA ASN A 24 5.31 -8.18 13.25
C ASN A 24 5.32 -6.87 12.45
N LEU A 25 5.96 -5.81 12.97
CA LEU A 25 6.09 -4.53 12.28
C LEU A 25 6.95 -4.64 11.01
N VAL A 26 8.06 -5.38 11.06
CA VAL A 26 8.89 -5.68 9.87
C VAL A 26 8.10 -6.45 8.83
N LYS A 27 7.28 -7.43 9.24
CA LYS A 27 6.40 -8.18 8.33
C LYS A 27 5.41 -7.25 7.66
N MET A 28 4.81 -6.31 8.38
CA MET A 28 3.88 -5.33 7.81
C MET A 28 4.59 -4.37 6.84
N ARG A 29 5.80 -3.89 7.16
CA ARG A 29 6.63 -3.10 6.24
C ARG A 29 6.90 -3.87 4.95
N ASN A 30 7.31 -5.14 5.06
CA ASN A 30 7.54 -6.00 3.90
C ASN A 30 6.25 -6.23 3.09
N MET A 31 5.07 -6.29 3.72
CA MET A 31 3.79 -6.38 3.00
C MET A 31 3.52 -5.13 2.17
N VAL A 32 3.85 -3.94 2.68
CA VAL A 32 3.72 -2.68 1.90
C VAL A 32 4.70 -2.69 0.73
N ASP A 33 5.95 -3.08 0.94
CA ASP A 33 6.96 -3.09 -0.12
C ASP A 33 6.64 -4.15 -1.19
N ASN A 34 6.09 -5.31 -0.80
CA ASN A 34 5.56 -6.32 -1.72
C ASN A 34 4.34 -5.84 -2.51
N ALA A 35 3.41 -5.12 -1.87
CA ALA A 35 2.25 -4.53 -2.55
C ALA A 35 2.70 -3.51 -3.62
N TRP A 36 3.71 -2.70 -3.30
CA TRP A 36 4.36 -1.80 -4.26
C TRP A 36 4.99 -2.53 -5.44
N ALA A 37 5.78 -3.58 -5.17
CA ALA A 37 6.40 -4.39 -6.23
C ALA A 37 5.34 -5.05 -7.13
N GLN A 38 4.19 -5.44 -6.56
CA GLN A 38 3.10 -6.02 -7.32
C GLN A 38 2.41 -4.99 -8.24
N ILE A 39 2.34 -3.73 -7.84
CA ILE A 39 1.85 -2.62 -8.68
C ILE A 39 2.81 -2.39 -9.85
N ASP A 40 4.11 -2.36 -9.59
CA ASP A 40 5.14 -2.11 -10.61
C ASP A 40 5.15 -3.19 -11.71
N VAL A 41 5.12 -4.47 -11.33
CA VAL A 41 5.03 -5.60 -12.28
C VAL A 41 3.75 -5.52 -13.15
N GLN A 42 2.64 -5.04 -12.59
CA GLN A 42 1.40 -4.90 -13.35
C GLN A 42 1.42 -3.69 -14.29
N LEU A 43 2.07 -2.59 -13.90
CA LEU A 43 2.30 -1.43 -14.77
C LEU A 43 3.23 -1.80 -15.93
N GLN A 44 4.33 -2.51 -15.67
CA GLN A 44 5.25 -3.00 -16.71
C GLN A 44 4.51 -3.84 -17.76
N ARG A 45 3.70 -4.82 -17.32
CA ARG A 45 2.89 -5.66 -18.24
C ARG A 45 1.88 -4.87 -19.07
N ARG A 46 1.36 -3.77 -18.55
CA ARG A 46 0.45 -2.88 -19.31
C ARG A 46 1.21 -2.08 -20.35
N LEU A 47 2.39 -1.56 -20.01
CA LEU A 47 3.26 -0.86 -20.95
C LEU A 47 3.72 -1.78 -22.08
N ASP A 48 3.98 -3.06 -21.80
CA ASP A 48 4.33 -4.07 -22.81
C ASP A 48 3.16 -4.43 -23.75
N LEU A 49 1.90 -4.21 -23.34
CA LEU A 49 0.71 -4.49 -24.16
C LEU A 49 0.36 -3.35 -25.13
N ILE A 50 0.76 -2.11 -24.84
CA ILE A 50 0.43 -0.92 -25.67
C ILE A 50 1.01 -1.00 -27.10
N PRO A 51 2.29 -1.40 -27.32
CA PRO A 51 2.86 -1.50 -28.67
C PRO A 51 2.19 -2.60 -29.52
N ASN A 52 1.83 -3.72 -28.90
CA ASN A 52 1.22 -4.86 -29.60
C ASN A 52 -0.17 -4.54 -30.17
N VAL A 53 -0.94 -3.63 -29.56
CA VAL A 53 -2.22 -3.17 -30.09
C VAL A 53 -2.02 -2.07 -31.16
N ALA A 54 -0.98 -1.25 -31.02
CA ALA A 54 -0.68 -0.15 -31.95
C ALA A 54 -0.12 -0.60 -33.31
N GLU A 55 0.68 -1.67 -33.34
CA GLU A 55 1.26 -2.18 -34.60
C GLU A 55 0.27 -2.97 -35.47
N GLY A 56 -0.89 -3.34 -34.93
CA GLY A 56 -1.83 -4.22 -35.62
C GLY A 56 -2.69 -3.61 -36.72
N TYR A 57 -3.03 -2.30 -36.69
CA TYR A 57 -4.21 -1.85 -37.46
C TYR A 57 -4.19 -0.39 -37.97
N PRO A 58 -3.55 -0.10 -39.11
CA PRO A 58 -3.76 1.15 -39.86
C PRO A 58 -5.09 1.19 -40.64
N ASP A 59 -5.72 0.04 -40.90
CA ASP A 59 -6.90 0.00 -41.79
C ASP A 59 -7.95 -1.05 -41.39
N LEU A 60 -9.21 -0.60 -41.42
CA LEU A 60 -10.46 -1.38 -41.52
C LEU A 60 -11.00 -2.13 -40.28
N LYS A 61 -11.77 -1.39 -39.44
CA LYS A 61 -13.18 -1.65 -39.03
C LYS A 61 -13.50 -0.98 -37.67
N ALA A 62 -13.94 0.26 -37.73
CA ALA A 62 -14.14 1.13 -36.57
C ALA A 62 -15.15 0.61 -35.52
N ASN A 63 -16.14 -0.21 -35.87
CA ASN A 63 -17.23 -0.53 -34.94
C ASN A 63 -16.87 -1.63 -33.92
N THR A 64 -16.26 -2.73 -34.37
CA THR A 64 -15.84 -3.81 -33.47
C THR A 64 -14.61 -3.42 -32.65
N ASN A 65 -13.67 -2.67 -33.26
CA ASN A 65 -12.44 -2.22 -32.60
C ASN A 65 -12.69 -1.12 -31.56
N PHE A 66 -13.73 -0.29 -31.72
CA PHE A 66 -14.08 0.72 -30.71
C PHE A 66 -14.71 0.09 -29.46
N LEU A 67 -15.51 -0.98 -29.62
CA LEU A 67 -16.06 -1.73 -28.48
C LEU A 67 -14.96 -2.47 -27.71
N SER A 68 -13.97 -3.04 -28.40
CA SER A 68 -12.83 -3.68 -27.73
C SER A 68 -11.95 -2.68 -26.99
N LEU A 69 -11.70 -1.50 -27.57
CA LEU A 69 -10.96 -0.44 -26.90
C LEU A 69 -11.70 0.10 -25.68
N GLN A 70 -13.02 0.33 -25.76
CA GLN A 70 -13.82 0.71 -24.59
C GLN A 70 -13.76 -0.36 -23.49
N GLN A 71 -13.83 -1.63 -23.85
CA GLN A 71 -13.69 -2.72 -22.88
C GLN A 71 -12.28 -2.74 -22.26
N GLU A 72 -11.23 -2.50 -23.05
CA GLU A 72 -9.85 -2.49 -22.57
C GLU A 72 -9.54 -1.27 -21.69
N LEU A 73 -10.11 -0.11 -22.02
CA LEU A 73 -10.09 1.09 -21.18
C LEU A 73 -10.85 0.86 -19.86
N SER A 74 -12.04 0.28 -19.90
CA SER A 74 -12.83 -0.09 -18.72
C SER A 74 -12.09 -1.09 -17.81
N ASN A 75 -11.56 -2.16 -18.40
CA ASN A 75 -10.69 -3.12 -17.69
C ASN A 75 -9.43 -2.45 -17.11
N THR A 76 -8.96 -1.39 -17.76
CA THR A 76 -7.82 -0.60 -17.29
C THR A 76 -8.19 0.27 -16.11
N GLU A 77 -9.32 0.96 -16.14
CA GLU A 77 -9.87 1.72 -15.02
C GLU A 77 -10.12 0.84 -13.80
N ASP A 78 -10.73 -0.33 -13.98
CA ASP A 78 -10.99 -1.28 -12.88
C ASP A 78 -9.70 -1.70 -12.18
N LYS A 79 -8.68 -2.04 -12.96
CA LYS A 79 -7.36 -2.41 -12.43
C LYS A 79 -6.64 -1.20 -11.79
N ILE A 80 -6.76 0.02 -12.34
CA ILE A 80 -6.19 1.23 -11.70
C ILE A 80 -6.87 1.48 -10.35
N SER A 81 -8.20 1.35 -10.30
CA SER A 81 -9.00 1.46 -9.08
C SER A 81 -8.58 0.42 -8.05
N TYR A 82 -8.49 -0.85 -8.46
CA TYR A 82 -8.03 -1.95 -7.61
C TYR A 82 -6.61 -1.71 -7.05
N MET A 83 -5.67 -1.24 -7.88
CA MET A 83 -4.31 -0.93 -7.43
C MET A 83 -4.29 0.21 -6.39
N ARG A 84 -5.05 1.29 -6.62
CA ARG A 84 -5.19 2.39 -5.64
C ARG A 84 -5.78 1.88 -4.32
N GLN A 85 -6.84 1.08 -4.38
CA GLN A 85 -7.49 0.52 -3.20
C GLN A 85 -6.55 -0.42 -2.43
N SER A 86 -5.90 -1.35 -3.13
CA SER A 86 -4.95 -2.30 -2.54
C SER A 86 -3.78 -1.60 -1.82
N TYR A 87 -3.23 -0.54 -2.44
CA TYR A 87 -2.21 0.29 -1.79
C TYR A 87 -2.75 0.97 -0.54
N ASN A 88 -3.91 1.64 -0.65
CA ASN A 88 -4.53 2.35 0.46
C ASN A 88 -4.84 1.41 1.63
N ASP A 89 -5.36 0.22 1.36
CA ASP A 89 -5.63 -0.80 2.38
C ASP A 89 -4.35 -1.25 3.09
N THR A 90 -3.25 -1.38 2.34
CA THR A 90 -1.96 -1.80 2.89
C THR A 90 -1.32 -0.69 3.74
N VAL A 91 -1.39 0.56 3.29
CA VAL A 91 -0.96 1.74 4.07
C VAL A 91 -1.82 1.90 5.32
N MET A 92 -3.14 1.73 5.22
CA MET A 92 -4.04 1.82 6.36
C MET A 92 -3.70 0.75 7.40
N LYS A 93 -3.54 -0.52 7.00
CA LYS A 93 -3.15 -1.61 7.91
C LYS A 93 -1.80 -1.33 8.59
N TYR A 94 -0.82 -0.85 7.84
CA TYR A 94 0.49 -0.47 8.36
C TYR A 94 0.39 0.68 9.38
N ASN A 95 -0.31 1.76 9.03
CA ASN A 95 -0.53 2.92 9.89
C ASN A 95 -1.29 2.54 11.18
N THR A 96 -2.35 1.74 11.06
CA THR A 96 -3.07 1.23 12.23
C THR A 96 -2.17 0.37 13.11
N SER A 97 -1.28 -0.45 12.51
CA SER A 97 -0.36 -1.29 13.29
C SER A 97 0.68 -0.49 14.08
N ILE A 98 1.19 0.63 13.54
CA ILE A 98 2.12 1.50 14.27
C ILE A 98 1.39 2.38 15.29
N GLU A 99 0.10 2.65 15.11
CA GLU A 99 -0.72 3.48 16.01
C GLU A 99 -1.40 2.69 17.14
N THR A 100 -1.46 1.36 17.04
CA THR A 100 -2.08 0.50 18.07
C THR A 100 -1.09 0.21 19.21
N PHE A 101 -1.55 0.27 20.47
CA PHE A 101 -0.76 -0.16 21.62
C PHE A 101 -0.47 -1.67 21.56
N PRO A 102 0.75 -2.16 21.90
CA PRO A 102 1.91 -1.44 22.44
C PRO A 102 2.86 -0.87 21.38
N ALA A 103 2.63 -1.14 20.09
CA ALA A 103 3.54 -0.75 19.01
C ALA A 103 3.78 0.77 18.96
N MET A 104 2.76 1.60 19.22
CA MET A 104 2.88 3.07 19.22
C MET A 104 4.00 3.62 20.11
N LEU A 105 4.30 2.98 21.24
CA LEU A 105 5.32 3.46 22.19
C LEU A 105 6.74 3.29 21.65
N PHE A 106 6.96 2.27 20.81
CA PHE A 106 8.28 1.91 20.30
C PHE A 106 8.42 2.10 18.79
N ALA A 107 7.32 2.30 18.06
CA ALA A 107 7.31 2.48 16.62
C ALA A 107 8.23 3.63 16.18
N GLY A 108 8.12 4.80 16.83
CA GLY A 108 8.98 5.95 16.55
C GLY A 108 10.45 5.72 16.90
N LEU A 109 10.74 5.01 17.99
CA LEU A 109 12.12 4.67 18.39
C LEU A 109 12.77 3.64 17.45
N MET A 110 11.96 2.74 16.88
CA MET A 110 12.38 1.70 15.94
C MET A 110 12.39 2.16 14.47
N GLY A 111 12.12 3.45 14.19
CA GLY A 111 12.15 4.03 12.85
C GLY A 111 10.94 3.69 11.97
N PHE A 112 9.82 3.27 12.56
CA PHE A 112 8.56 3.08 11.85
C PHE A 112 7.75 4.38 11.87
N HIS A 113 7.63 5.01 10.70
CA HIS A 113 6.89 6.25 10.50
C HIS A 113 5.64 6.00 9.66
N LYS A 114 4.60 6.80 9.92
CA LYS A 114 3.34 6.76 9.15
C LYS A 114 3.63 6.97 7.66
N ARG A 115 3.02 6.13 6.81
CA ARG A 115 3.09 6.25 5.35
C ARG A 115 1.83 6.95 4.83
N GLU A 116 1.98 7.74 3.77
CA GLU A 116 0.88 8.46 3.14
C GLU A 116 0.11 7.52 2.20
N SER A 117 -1.22 7.58 2.25
CA SER A 117 -2.09 6.83 1.34
C SER A 117 -2.17 7.52 -0.02
N PHE A 118 -2.45 6.78 -1.10
CA PHE A 118 -2.72 7.32 -2.44
C PHE A 118 -4.10 7.98 -2.55
N ALA A 119 -4.75 8.30 -1.43
CA ALA A 119 -5.95 9.12 -1.50
C ALA A 119 -5.54 10.48 -2.09
N ALA A 120 -6.16 10.89 -3.19
CA ALA A 120 -6.13 12.29 -3.57
C ALA A 120 -6.60 13.06 -2.34
N ASP A 121 -5.73 13.92 -1.82
CA ASP A 121 -5.96 14.77 -0.67
C ASP A 121 -7.43 15.19 -0.66
N ALA A 122 -8.21 14.79 0.36
CA ALA A 122 -9.52 15.39 0.57
C ALA A 122 -9.39 16.92 0.77
N SER A 123 -8.17 17.39 1.10
CA SER A 123 -7.75 18.78 1.11
C SER A 123 -7.70 19.44 -0.28
N ALA A 124 -7.60 18.68 -1.37
CA ALA A 124 -7.66 19.22 -2.74
C ALA A 124 -9.10 19.41 -3.24
N ALA A 125 -10.10 18.89 -2.51
CA ALA A 125 -11.52 19.15 -2.76
C ALA A 125 -12.02 20.42 -2.06
N VAL A 126 -11.20 21.07 -1.21
CA VAL A 126 -11.48 22.40 -0.69
C VAL A 126 -10.94 23.41 -1.70
N ALA A 127 -11.80 23.92 -2.57
CA ALA A 127 -11.46 25.07 -3.41
C ALA A 127 -10.84 26.17 -2.53
N PRO A 128 -9.69 26.77 -2.89
CA PRO A 128 -9.11 27.84 -2.10
C PRO A 128 -10.14 28.97 -2.02
N GLN A 129 -10.65 29.22 -0.81
CA GLN A 129 -11.54 30.34 -0.55
C GLN A 129 -10.71 31.61 -0.71
N ILE A 130 -10.80 32.24 -1.88
CA ILE A 130 -10.22 33.55 -2.13
C ILE A 130 -10.99 34.54 -1.26
N GLN A 131 -10.38 34.95 -0.14
CA GLN A 131 -10.83 36.10 0.61
C GLN A 131 -10.50 37.35 -0.22
N PHE A 132 -11.55 38.06 -0.64
CA PHE A 132 -11.45 39.43 -1.15
C PHE A 132 -11.13 40.41 -0.02
#